data_AF-A0A6N0ZDU0-F1
#
_entry.id   AF-A0A6N0ZDU0-F1
#
_cell.length_a   1.000
_cell.length_b   1.000
_cell.length_c   1.000
_cell.angle_alpha   90.00
_cell.angle_beta   90.00
_cell.angle_gamma   90.00
#
_symmetry.space_group_name_H-M   'P 1'
#
loop_
_entity.id
_entity.type
_entity.pdbx_description
1 polymer ?
#
loop_
_entity_poly.entity_id
_entity_poly.type
_entity_poly.pdbx_seq_one_letter_code
_entity_poly.pdbx_strand_id
1 'polypeptide(L)' 'MHVELLKPHTHAGVAHAPGTVIELDDDLARWLIALETARPARATPTPALHFPAEKSQ' A
#
# COMPACT_ATOMS: atom_id res chain seq x y z
N MET A 1 -3.26 11.06 -2.61
CA MET A 1 -1.94 10.60 -2.11
C MET A 1 -1.95 9.09 -1.92
N HIS A 2 -0.87 8.37 -2.27
CA HIS A 2 -0.76 6.94 -1.99
C HIS A 2 -0.01 6.68 -0.69
N VAL A 3 -0.54 5.82 0.16
CA VAL A 3 0.11 5.37 1.40
C VAL A 3 0.04 3.87 1.54
N GLU A 4 1.10 3.29 2.09
CA GLU A 4 1.12 1.89 2.49
C GLU A 4 0.64 1.77 3.93
N LEU A 5 -0.38 0.95 4.14
CA LEU A 5 -0.93 0.70 5.46
C LEU A 5 0.04 -0.13 6.31
N LEU A 6 0.30 0.28 7.54
CA LEU A 6 1.06 -0.50 8.52
C LEU A 6 0.15 -1.34 9.42
N LYS A 7 -1.14 -0.99 9.46
CA LYS A 7 -2.19 -1.69 10.22
C LYS A 7 -3.42 -1.92 9.33
N PRO A 8 -4.29 -2.91 9.64
CA PRO A 8 -5.54 -3.09 8.92
C PRO A 8 -6.39 -1.81 8.94
N HIS A 9 -6.95 -1.41 7.80
CA HIS A 9 -7.77 -0.20 7.69
C HIS A 9 -8.95 -0.42 6.74
N THR A 10 -10.13 0.06 7.11
CA THR A 10 -11.31 0.00 6.24
C THR A 10 -11.48 1.33 5.54
N HIS A 11 -11.40 1.33 4.21
CA HIS A 11 -11.59 2.51 3.37
C HIS A 11 -12.72 2.27 2.36
N ALA A 12 -13.66 3.21 2.25
CA ALA A 12 -14.85 3.09 1.39
C ALA A 12 -15.66 1.78 1.61
N GLY A 13 -15.65 1.24 2.83
CA GLY A 13 -16.32 -0.03 3.17
C GLY A 13 -15.53 -1.29 2.81
N VAL A 14 -14.31 -1.15 2.28
CA VAL A 14 -13.40 -2.26 1.96
C VAL A 14 -12.31 -2.35 3.02
N ALA A 15 -12.13 -3.54 3.59
CA ALA A 15 -11.05 -3.80 4.52
C ALA A 15 -9.73 -4.04 3.76
N HIS A 16 -8.70 -3.29 4.11
CA HIS A 16 -7.36 -3.42 3.57
C HIS A 16 -6.41 -3.97 4.64
N ALA A 17 -5.59 -4.93 4.23
CA ALA A 17 -4.56 -5.52 5.08
C ALA A 17 -3.34 -4.59 5.20
N PRO A 18 -2.55 -4.68 6.28
CA PRO A 18 -1.24 -4.05 6.35
C PRO A 18 -0.35 -4.51 5.18
N GLY A 19 0.49 -3.61 4.67
CA GLY A 19 1.27 -3.75 3.45
C GLY A 19 0.52 -3.33 2.17
N THR A 20 -0.79 -3.13 2.24
CA THR A 20 -1.57 -2.65 1.09
C THR A 20 -1.32 -1.17 0.86
N VAL A 21 -1.06 -0.80 -0.40
CA VAL A 21 -1.03 0.60 -0.83
C VAL A 21 -2.44 1.02 -1.24
N ILE A 22 -2.96 2.07 -0.61
CA ILE A 22 -4.26 2.65 -0.94
C ILE A 22 -4.13 4.12 -1.33
N GLU A 23 -5.03 4.60 -2.17
CA GLU A 23 -5.18 6.01 -2.49
C GLU A 23 -6.10 6.67 -1.46
N LEU A 24 -5.65 7.79 -0.88
CA LEU A 24 -6.34 8.57 0.13
C LEU A 24 -6.18 10.06 -0.16
N ASP A 25 -7.11 10.88 0.35
CA ASP A 25 -6.94 12.33 0.39
C ASP A 25 -5.69 12.75 1.17
N ASP A 26 -5.10 13.88 0.81
CA ASP A 26 -3.84 14.35 1.38
C ASP A 26 -3.93 14.55 2.91
N ASP A 27 -5.02 15.16 3.39
CA ASP A 27 -5.27 15.36 4.83
C ASP A 27 -5.36 14.04 5.59
N LEU A 28 -6.11 13.07 5.05
CA LEU A 28 -6.32 11.77 5.69
C LEU A 28 -5.03 10.94 5.67
N ALA A 29 -4.30 10.96 4.55
CA ALA A 29 -3.01 10.29 4.45
C ALA A 29 -1.99 10.87 5.46
N ARG A 30 -1.90 12.19 5.59
CA ARG A 30 -1.04 12.86 6.57
C ARG A 30 -1.40 12.50 8.00
N TRP A 31 -2.69 12.45 8.31
CA TRP A 31 -3.18 12.03 9.62
C TRP A 31 -2.78 10.57 9.94
N LEU A 32 -2.98 9.63 9.02
CA LEU A 32 -2.58 8.23 9.20
C LEU A 32 -1.07 8.05 9.36
N ILE A 33 -0.27 8.85 8.65
CA ILE A 33 1.19 8.86 8.77
C ILE A 33 1.62 9.40 10.13
N ALA A 34 1.02 10.49 10.61
CA ALA A 34 1.32 11.05 11.92
C ALA A 34 1.00 10.09 13.08
N LEU A 35 0.01 9.21 12.88
CA LEU A 35 -0.35 8.15 13.82
C LEU A 35 0.49 6.86 13.68
N GLU A 36 1.46 6.84 12.76
CA GLU A 36 2.28 5.67 12.44
C GLU A 36 1.42 4.44 12.03
N THR A 37 0.25 4.70 11.45
CA THR A 37 -0.68 3.66 10.95
C THR A 37 -0.53 3.41 9.45
N ALA A 38 0.08 4.36 8.75
CA ALA A 38 0.45 4.26 7.35
C ALA A 38 1.80 4.94 7.12
N ARG A 39 2.47 4.63 6.01
CA ARG A 39 3.66 5.34 5.55
C ARG A 39 3.44 5.86 4.13
N PRO A 40 4.13 6.94 3.72
CA PRO A 40 4.08 7.38 2.32
C PRO A 40 4.45 6.20 1.43
N ALA A 41 3.58 5.86 0.47
CA ALA A 41 3.94 4.86 -0.51
C ALA A 41 5.05 5.47 -1.34
N ARG A 42 6.29 5.06 -1.09
CA ARG A 42 7.38 5.37 -2.00
C ARG A 42 6.95 4.77 -3.33
N ALA A 43 6.89 5.58 -4.38
CA ALA A 43 6.86 5.04 -5.73
C ALA A 43 8.15 4.23 -5.86
N THR A 44 8.11 2.95 -5.50
CA THR A 44 9.06 1.99 -5.99
C THR A 44 8.73 1.95 -7.48
N PRO A 45 9.60 2.47 -8.38
CA PRO A 45 9.50 2.06 -9.75
C PRO A 45 9.63 0.54 -9.67
N THR A 46 8.53 -0.16 -9.96
CA THR A 46 8.54 -1.60 -10.08
C THR A 46 9.70 -1.91 -11.02
N PRO A 47 10.77 -2.61 -10.59
CA PRO A 47 11.59 -3.27 -11.58
C PRO A 47 10.65 -4.32 -12.15
N ALA A 48 10.09 -4.03 -13.31
CA ALA A 48 9.45 -5.04 -14.12
C ALA A 48 10.53 -6.09 -14.43
N LEU A 49 10.70 -7.09 -13.58
CA LEU A 49 11.56 -8.26 -13.80
C LEU A 49 11.24 -9.35 -12.77
N HIS A 50 10.15 -10.06 -13.01
CA HIS A 50 10.21 -11.52 -12.94
C HIS A 50 9.33 -12.10 -14.05
N PHE A 51 9.94 -12.24 -15.24
CA PHE A 51 9.41 -13.08 -16.31
C PHE A 51 9.49 -14.57 -15.89
N PRO A 52 8.72 -15.46 -16.54
CA PRO A 52 8.17 -16.66 -15.92
C PRO A 52 9.17 -17.82 -15.94
N ALA A 53 9.31 -18.54 -14.83
CA ALA A 53 10.00 -19.82 -14.82
C ALA A 53 9.31 -20.80 -13.87
N GLU A 54 8.98 -21.95 -14.46
CA GLU A 54 8.91 -23.26 -13.82
C GLU A 54 7.55 -23.71 -13.24
N LYS A 55 6.78 -24.38 -14.10
CA LYS A 55 6.37 -25.75 -13.75
C LYS A 55 6.96 -26.72 -14.75
N SER A 56 7.93 -27.48 -14.28
CA SER A 56 8.28 -28.81 -14.77
C SER A 56 7.03 -29.71 -14.84
N GLN A 57 6.81 -30.35 -15.98
CA GLN A 57 6.61 -31.81 -16.04
C GLN A 57 6.84 -32.34 -17.45
#